data_AF-A0A535RPF1-F1
#
_entry.id   AF-A0A535RPF1-F1
#
_cell.length_a   1.000
_cell.length_b   1.000
_cell.length_c   1.000
_cell.angle_alpha   90.00
_cell.angle_beta   90.00
_cell.angle_gamma   90.00
#
_symmetry.space_group_name_H-M   'P 1'
#
loop_
_entity.id
_entity.type
_entity.pdbx_description
1 polymer ?
#
loop_
_entity_poly.entity_id
_entity_poly.type
_entity_poly.pdbx_seq_one_letter_code
_entity_poly.pdbx_strand_id
1 'polypeptide(L)'
;MVDRKIGWYRLPLPLGIQVLDGVRSFMRAKNLYDTSTLPTIPQPSPEPPGVSYLTARTADGTFNDLQYPLMGSAGTRFGHLFPLENAYPEPEPAILEPSPREVSRELLGRSSFLPAESLNVLAAAWLQFMIRDWLSHGTSPKENPWLIPLAPDDDWWQRPMQIMRTPADPTRPPGSDNAPPTHINTETHWWDGSQIYGSNAQVQKQIRSGQDGKLLFTPGGLPPDALLAQMAEQPGWWIGLAMMSILFALEHNAICDRLKAEFPTWSDDDLFDRARLINVGLMAKIHTVEWTPAIISHPTTQAAMRDEWWGLQGERLSNLFGRFSDNEVISGTPGSPTNHFTAPYSHTEEFVAVYRMHPLIPDDYSFRSAADDHLLEERQFNEVTDRSANSLLERITLADLFYSFGTSNPGALTLHNYPRFLQQFKRPDGIVIDLAATDILRMRELGVPRYNQFRRLIHLDPVRSFEELVPAEHPEWAEEIRRLYNNDIERVDLMVGLFAEPKPQGFGFSNTAFHVFILTAPRRLKSDRFFTNDFTPEIYTRTGLEWIANNSMATVLLRHFPSLRPALRGRTNAFVPWARTSV
;
A
#
# COMPACT_ATOMS: atom_id res chain seq x y z
N MET A 1 -5.23 -7.09 -27.39
CA MET A 1 -6.39 -7.68 -28.13
C MET A 1 -6.95 -8.91 -27.43
N VAL A 2 -6.14 -9.93 -27.17
CA VAL A 2 -6.59 -11.16 -26.45
C VAL A 2 -7.18 -10.80 -25.09
N ASP A 3 -6.47 -9.98 -24.32
CA ASP A 3 -6.94 -9.56 -23.01
C ASP A 3 -8.31 -8.85 -23.06
N ARG A 4 -8.46 -7.81 -23.89
CA ARG A 4 -9.75 -7.11 -24.05
C ARG A 4 -10.92 -8.01 -24.45
N LYS A 5 -10.69 -9.00 -25.33
CA LYS A 5 -11.77 -9.84 -25.89
C LYS A 5 -12.10 -11.06 -25.04
N ILE A 6 -11.10 -11.67 -24.41
CA ILE A 6 -11.23 -12.96 -23.72
C ILE A 6 -10.95 -12.82 -22.23
N GLY A 7 -10.03 -11.92 -21.85
CA GLY A 7 -9.50 -11.78 -20.49
C GLY A 7 -8.40 -12.80 -20.21
N TRP A 8 -7.24 -12.33 -19.73
CA TRP A 8 -6.12 -13.21 -19.36
C TRP A 8 -6.52 -14.30 -18.35
N TYR A 9 -7.47 -13.99 -17.46
CA TYR A 9 -7.95 -14.86 -16.38
C TYR A 9 -8.85 -16.00 -16.85
N ARG A 10 -9.28 -16.01 -18.12
CA ARG A 10 -10.05 -17.12 -18.70
C ARG A 10 -9.18 -18.11 -19.49
N LEU A 11 -7.88 -17.82 -19.61
CA LEU A 11 -6.95 -18.60 -20.39
C LEU A 11 -6.26 -19.66 -19.53
N PRO A 12 -5.83 -20.80 -20.12
CA PRO A 12 -4.89 -21.71 -19.48
C PRO A 12 -3.64 -20.98 -18.99
N LEU A 13 -3.09 -21.44 -17.86
CA LEU A 13 -2.00 -20.77 -17.14
C LEU A 13 -0.87 -20.23 -18.05
N PRO A 14 -0.25 -21.00 -18.96
CA PRO A 14 0.86 -20.49 -19.77
C PRO A 14 0.47 -19.34 -20.71
N LEU A 15 -0.75 -19.40 -21.27
CA LEU A 15 -1.27 -18.33 -22.14
C LEU A 15 -1.66 -17.10 -21.32
N GLY A 16 -2.21 -17.30 -20.12
CA GLY A 16 -2.50 -16.21 -19.18
C GLY A 16 -1.24 -15.41 -18.83
N ILE A 17 -0.14 -16.10 -18.49
CA ILE A 17 1.16 -15.47 -18.17
C ILE A 17 1.66 -14.65 -19.37
N GLN A 18 1.67 -15.24 -20.58
CA GLN A 18 2.09 -14.53 -21.79
C GLN A 18 1.27 -13.27 -22.08
N VAL A 19 -0.04 -13.32 -21.82
CA VAL A 19 -0.90 -12.14 -21.98
C VAL A 19 -0.55 -11.06 -20.93
N LEU A 20 -0.34 -11.43 -19.66
CA LEU A 20 0.08 -10.50 -18.62
C LEU A 20 1.42 -9.83 -18.95
N ASP A 21 2.39 -10.60 -19.45
CA ASP A 21 3.68 -10.06 -19.90
C ASP A 21 3.53 -9.06 -21.06
N GLY A 22 2.64 -9.38 -22.00
CA GLY A 22 2.30 -8.48 -23.10
C GLY A 22 1.64 -7.19 -22.63
N VAL A 23 0.66 -7.28 -21.72
CA VAL A 23 0.00 -6.11 -21.10
C VAL A 23 1.02 -5.26 -20.35
N ARG A 24 1.86 -5.86 -19.52
CA ARG A 24 2.91 -5.17 -18.77
C ARG A 24 3.88 -4.45 -19.68
N SER A 25 4.38 -5.12 -20.71
CA SER A 25 5.33 -4.54 -21.68
C SER A 25 4.70 -3.36 -22.42
N PHE A 26 3.43 -3.48 -22.79
CA PHE A 26 2.70 -2.40 -23.45
C PHE A 26 2.49 -1.20 -22.50
N MET A 27 2.08 -1.45 -21.26
CA MET A 27 1.88 -0.40 -20.26
C MET A 27 3.19 0.30 -19.89
N ARG A 28 4.32 -0.43 -19.77
CA ARG A 28 5.65 0.17 -19.57
C ARG A 28 6.03 1.17 -20.67
N ALA A 29 5.55 0.96 -21.90
CA ALA A 29 5.83 1.85 -23.02
C ALA A 29 4.83 3.01 -23.17
N LYS A 30 3.65 2.94 -22.54
CA LYS A 30 2.50 3.81 -22.83
C LYS A 30 1.84 4.46 -21.61
N ASN A 31 2.23 4.10 -20.40
CA ASN A 31 1.54 4.50 -19.17
C ASN A 31 2.51 4.98 -18.08
N LEU A 32 3.60 5.64 -18.46
CA LEU A 32 4.54 6.24 -17.50
C LEU A 32 4.87 7.65 -17.96
N TYR A 33 4.36 8.64 -17.24
CA TYR A 33 4.46 10.06 -17.59
C TYR A 33 5.12 10.84 -16.47
N ASP A 34 6.11 11.64 -16.87
CA ASP A 34 7.05 12.34 -15.99
C ASP A 34 6.60 13.78 -15.71
N THR A 35 6.26 14.07 -14.45
CA THR A 35 5.85 15.39 -13.98
C THR A 35 7.03 16.32 -13.71
N SER A 36 8.28 15.85 -13.76
CA SER A 36 9.49 16.69 -13.72
C SER A 36 9.65 17.53 -14.99
N THR A 37 8.96 17.16 -16.08
CA THR A 37 8.90 17.94 -17.32
C THR A 37 8.01 19.19 -17.21
N LEU A 38 7.16 19.26 -16.18
CA LEU A 38 6.32 20.41 -15.91
C LEU A 38 7.11 21.52 -15.19
N PRO A 39 6.73 22.80 -15.35
CA PRO A 39 7.42 23.90 -14.69
C PRO A 39 7.65 23.65 -13.19
N THR A 40 8.91 23.79 -12.76
CA THR A 40 9.32 23.62 -11.36
C THR A 40 10.28 24.73 -10.96
N ILE A 41 10.18 25.17 -9.71
CA ILE A 41 11.20 26.00 -9.07
C ILE A 41 12.44 25.11 -8.93
N PRO A 42 13.62 25.53 -9.45
CA PRO A 42 14.84 24.75 -9.34
C PRO A 42 15.14 24.39 -7.89
N GLN A 43 15.32 23.10 -7.63
CA GLN A 43 15.78 22.61 -6.33
C GLN A 43 17.30 22.44 -6.36
N PRO A 44 18.01 22.74 -5.27
CA PRO A 44 19.43 22.45 -5.19
C PRO A 44 19.65 20.94 -5.27
N SER A 45 20.74 20.53 -5.95
CA SER A 45 21.18 19.14 -5.89
C SER A 45 21.50 18.79 -4.44
N PRO A 46 21.05 17.64 -3.92
CA PRO A 46 21.41 17.21 -2.58
C PRO A 46 22.91 16.92 -2.53
N GLU A 47 23.52 17.19 -1.38
CA GLU A 47 24.91 16.80 -1.11
C GLU A 47 24.94 15.32 -0.67
N PRO A 48 25.89 14.51 -1.15
CA PRO A 48 25.98 13.11 -0.73
C PRO A 48 26.24 13.00 0.79
N PRO A 49 25.51 12.14 1.51
CA PRO A 49 25.73 11.93 2.94
C PRO A 49 26.98 11.04 3.15
N GLY A 50 28.17 11.59 2.89
CA GLY A 50 29.42 10.86 2.93
C GLY A 50 29.52 9.82 1.79
N VAL A 51 30.08 8.65 2.08
CA VAL A 51 30.22 7.54 1.10
C VAL A 51 29.24 6.39 1.37
N SER A 52 28.54 6.40 2.51
CA SER A 52 27.63 5.30 2.91
C SER A 52 26.44 5.17 1.97
N TYR A 53 26.00 6.26 1.31
CA TYR A 53 24.93 6.19 0.32
C TYR A 53 25.24 5.15 -0.76
N LEU A 54 26.50 4.87 -1.10
CA LEU A 54 26.83 3.84 -2.11
C LEU A 54 26.40 2.43 -1.69
N THR A 55 26.27 2.15 -0.39
CA THR A 55 25.98 0.82 0.14
C THR A 55 24.79 0.78 1.10
N ALA A 56 24.12 1.91 1.33
CA ALA A 56 23.02 2.04 2.27
C ALA A 56 21.90 2.92 1.72
N ARG A 57 20.66 2.63 2.14
CA ARG A 57 19.50 3.48 1.88
C ARG A 57 19.61 4.75 2.74
N THR A 58 19.56 5.91 2.10
CA THR A 58 19.53 7.21 2.78
C THR A 58 18.20 7.41 3.51
N ALA A 59 18.17 8.35 4.46
CA ALA A 59 17.00 8.57 5.30
C ALA A 59 15.82 9.19 4.56
N ASP A 60 16.10 9.99 3.53
CA ASP A 60 15.11 10.74 2.74
C ASP A 60 14.91 10.15 1.33
N GLY A 61 15.52 9.00 1.05
CA GLY A 61 15.44 8.32 -0.26
C GLY A 61 16.30 8.94 -1.35
N THR A 62 17.13 9.93 -1.05
CA THR A 62 18.09 10.48 -2.03
C THR A 62 19.18 9.48 -2.40
N PHE A 63 19.80 9.64 -3.57
CA PHE A 63 20.89 8.80 -4.07
C PHE A 63 20.55 7.31 -4.20
N ASN A 64 19.27 6.94 -4.32
CA ASN A 64 18.93 5.60 -4.81
C ASN A 64 19.36 5.48 -6.28
N ASP A 65 18.99 6.43 -7.12
CA ASP A 65 19.67 6.58 -8.42
C ASP A 65 20.89 7.48 -8.28
N LEU A 66 22.05 6.97 -8.72
CA LEU A 66 23.33 7.64 -8.58
C LEU A 66 23.54 8.77 -9.61
N GLN A 67 22.77 8.78 -10.71
CA GLN A 67 22.78 9.82 -11.74
C GLN A 67 21.74 10.90 -11.46
N TYR A 68 20.62 10.53 -10.83
CA TYR A 68 19.50 11.42 -10.49
C TYR A 68 19.22 11.38 -8.97
N PRO A 69 20.02 12.07 -8.13
CA PRO A 69 19.98 11.93 -6.69
C PRO A 69 18.64 12.23 -6.00
N LEU A 70 17.78 13.05 -6.58
CA LEU A 70 16.46 13.37 -6.03
C LEU A 70 15.38 12.34 -6.42
N MET A 71 15.65 11.46 -7.39
CA MET A 71 14.61 10.57 -7.89
C MET A 71 14.07 9.69 -6.76
N GLY A 72 12.75 9.69 -6.60
CA GLY A 72 12.03 8.92 -5.58
C GLY A 72 12.24 9.39 -4.14
N SER A 73 12.98 10.47 -3.88
CA SER A 73 13.17 11.01 -2.53
C SER A 73 11.90 11.65 -1.99
N ALA A 74 11.81 11.79 -0.67
CA ALA A 74 10.76 12.56 -0.03
C ALA A 74 10.75 14.01 -0.56
N GLY A 75 9.55 14.58 -0.69
CA GLY A 75 9.33 15.92 -1.23
C GLY A 75 9.29 16.01 -2.76
N THR A 76 9.39 14.89 -3.49
CA THR A 76 9.30 14.88 -4.96
C THR A 76 7.91 14.58 -5.47
N ARG A 77 7.59 15.06 -6.68
CA ARG A 77 6.26 14.97 -7.28
C ARG A 77 5.81 13.52 -7.54
N PHE A 78 4.52 13.27 -7.38
CA PHE A 78 3.90 12.08 -7.97
C PHE A 78 3.98 12.13 -9.50
N GLY A 79 4.13 10.97 -10.13
CA GLY A 79 3.99 10.79 -11.58
C GLY A 79 2.53 10.55 -12.00
N HIS A 80 2.33 10.26 -13.28
CA HIS A 80 1.03 9.83 -13.81
C HIS A 80 1.14 8.60 -14.71
N LEU A 81 0.06 7.81 -14.76
CA LEU A 81 -0.07 6.69 -15.70
C LEU A 81 -0.69 7.08 -17.04
N PHE A 82 -1.10 8.33 -17.19
CA PHE A 82 -1.81 8.86 -18.36
C PHE A 82 -1.10 10.10 -18.91
N PRO A 83 -1.31 10.42 -20.20
CA PRO A 83 -0.85 11.70 -20.75
C PRO A 83 -1.30 12.87 -19.88
N LEU A 84 -0.39 13.80 -19.62
CA LEU A 84 -0.60 14.89 -18.66
C LEU A 84 -1.78 15.81 -19.04
N GLU A 85 -2.18 15.86 -20.31
CA GLU A 85 -3.40 16.54 -20.74
C GLU A 85 -4.71 15.94 -20.20
N ASN A 86 -4.67 14.72 -19.66
CA ASN A 86 -5.79 14.05 -19.00
C ASN A 86 -5.75 14.16 -17.47
N ALA A 87 -4.76 14.83 -16.90
CA ALA A 87 -4.53 14.93 -15.44
C ALA A 87 -5.11 16.23 -14.84
N TYR A 88 -6.16 16.79 -15.43
CA TYR A 88 -6.83 17.98 -14.92
C TYR A 88 -8.02 17.62 -14.05
N PRO A 89 -8.21 18.27 -12.88
CA PRO A 89 -9.45 18.18 -12.14
C PRO A 89 -10.60 18.80 -12.95
N GLU A 90 -11.80 18.30 -12.73
CA GLU A 90 -13.00 18.91 -13.28
C GLU A 90 -13.19 20.32 -12.69
N PRO A 91 -13.69 21.30 -13.45
CA PRO A 91 -13.98 22.63 -12.92
C PRO A 91 -15.18 22.60 -11.97
N GLU A 92 -15.32 23.63 -11.13
CA GLU A 92 -16.57 23.85 -10.39
C GLU A 92 -17.69 24.25 -11.36
N PRO A 93 -18.94 23.75 -11.18
CA PRO A 93 -19.39 22.88 -10.08
C PRO A 93 -19.20 21.37 -10.32
N ALA A 94 -18.78 20.94 -11.52
CA ALA A 94 -18.76 19.54 -11.95
C ALA A 94 -17.94 18.60 -11.05
N ILE A 95 -16.87 19.11 -10.41
CA ILE A 95 -16.06 18.36 -9.44
C ILE A 95 -16.83 17.95 -8.19
N LEU A 96 -17.86 18.71 -7.81
CA LEU A 96 -18.72 18.43 -6.66
C LEU A 96 -19.92 17.56 -7.03
N GLU A 97 -20.07 17.21 -8.31
CA GLU A 97 -21.20 16.45 -8.82
C GLU A 97 -20.80 15.01 -9.22
N PRO A 98 -21.67 14.01 -8.95
CA PRO A 98 -22.68 14.05 -7.89
C PRO A 98 -22.02 14.30 -6.53
N SER A 99 -22.81 14.69 -5.52
CA SER A 99 -22.28 15.04 -4.20
C SER A 99 -21.42 13.90 -3.65
N PRO A 100 -20.15 14.14 -3.26
CA PRO A 100 -19.32 13.10 -2.68
C PRO A 100 -19.92 12.53 -1.39
N ARG A 101 -20.72 13.32 -0.66
CA ARG A 101 -21.46 12.86 0.54
C ARG A 101 -22.60 11.92 0.18
N GLU A 102 -23.35 12.19 -0.88
CA GLU A 102 -24.43 11.31 -1.32
C GLU A 102 -23.84 9.98 -1.83
N VAL A 103 -22.74 10.01 -2.59
CA VAL A 103 -22.00 8.79 -2.99
C VAL A 103 -21.55 7.98 -1.77
N SER A 104 -20.97 8.65 -0.77
CA SER A 104 -20.58 8.02 0.50
C SER A 104 -21.75 7.32 1.18
N ARG A 105 -22.87 8.01 1.38
CA ARG A 105 -24.04 7.48 2.10
C ARG A 105 -24.78 6.38 1.34
N GLU A 106 -24.95 6.55 0.04
CA GLU A 106 -25.89 5.72 -0.74
C GLU A 106 -25.24 4.52 -1.43
N LEU A 107 -23.95 4.59 -1.78
CA LEU A 107 -23.27 3.52 -2.52
C LEU A 107 -22.14 2.86 -1.74
N LEU A 108 -21.52 3.57 -0.79
CA LEU A 108 -20.32 3.08 -0.11
C LEU A 108 -20.61 2.53 1.29
N GLY A 109 -21.43 3.24 2.08
CA GLY A 109 -21.65 2.94 3.50
C GLY A 109 -22.08 1.50 3.77
N ARG A 110 -21.43 0.85 4.74
CA ARG A 110 -21.71 -0.54 5.11
C ARG A 110 -23.06 -0.68 5.80
N SER A 111 -23.97 -1.44 5.20
CA SER A 111 -25.24 -1.82 5.81
C SER A 111 -25.09 -3.06 6.70
N SER A 112 -24.42 -4.08 6.16
CA SER A 112 -24.01 -5.32 6.82
C SER A 112 -22.57 -5.66 6.46
N PHE A 113 -21.81 -6.26 7.38
CA PHE A 113 -20.42 -6.64 7.10
C PHE A 113 -20.35 -7.77 6.06
N LEU A 114 -19.70 -7.48 4.92
CA LEU A 114 -19.41 -8.48 3.90
C LEU A 114 -17.94 -8.90 4.03
N PRO A 115 -17.62 -10.13 4.47
CA PRO A 115 -16.25 -10.56 4.70
C PRO A 115 -15.52 -10.89 3.39
N ALA A 116 -14.23 -10.58 3.32
CA ALA A 116 -13.30 -11.14 2.35
C ALA A 116 -12.79 -12.50 2.87
N GLU A 117 -13.54 -13.57 2.57
CA GLU A 117 -13.31 -14.91 3.16
C GLU A 117 -11.93 -15.52 2.83
N SER A 118 -11.28 -15.10 1.75
CA SER A 118 -9.96 -15.59 1.35
C SER A 118 -8.81 -15.01 2.17
N LEU A 119 -9.07 -13.95 2.95
CA LEU A 119 -8.07 -13.18 3.68
C LEU A 119 -8.37 -13.15 5.17
N ASN A 120 -7.34 -12.92 5.97
CA ASN A 120 -7.48 -12.52 7.36
C ASN A 120 -7.20 -11.01 7.56
N VAL A 121 -7.51 -10.47 8.74
CA VAL A 121 -7.38 -9.02 9.01
C VAL A 121 -5.91 -8.54 8.95
N LEU A 122 -4.92 -9.45 9.10
CA LEU A 122 -3.52 -9.10 8.90
C LEU A 122 -3.25 -8.56 7.49
N ALA A 123 -4.00 -8.99 6.48
CA ALA A 123 -3.88 -8.47 5.12
C ALA A 123 -4.23 -6.97 5.05
N ALA A 124 -5.23 -6.52 5.81
CA ALA A 124 -5.63 -5.11 5.90
C ALA A 124 -4.57 -4.27 6.62
N ALA A 125 -4.08 -4.77 7.77
CA ALA A 125 -3.03 -4.14 8.55
C ALA A 125 -1.71 -4.02 7.75
N TRP A 126 -1.32 -5.10 7.07
CA TRP A 126 -0.15 -5.13 6.19
C TRP A 126 -0.26 -4.10 5.08
N LEU A 127 -1.43 -4.01 4.44
CA LEU A 127 -1.59 -3.09 3.33
C LEU A 127 -1.39 -1.64 3.76
N GLN A 128 -2.05 -1.20 4.84
CA GLN A 128 -1.85 0.16 5.32
C GLN A 128 -0.40 0.38 5.79
N PHE A 129 0.22 -0.62 6.40
CA PHE A 129 1.64 -0.58 6.80
C PHE A 129 2.56 -0.36 5.60
N MET A 130 2.28 -0.97 4.44
CA MET A 130 3.02 -0.70 3.20
C MET A 130 2.69 0.68 2.61
N ILE A 131 1.43 1.13 2.67
CA ILE A 131 1.05 2.46 2.18
C ILE A 131 1.79 3.58 2.93
N ARG A 132 2.03 3.40 4.24
CA ARG A 132 2.84 4.33 5.06
C ARG A 132 4.31 4.41 4.65
N ASP A 133 4.82 3.41 3.93
CA ASP A 133 6.17 3.44 3.36
C ASP A 133 6.22 4.23 2.05
N TRP A 134 5.12 4.13 1.29
CA TRP A 134 5.09 4.48 -0.11
C TRP A 134 4.69 5.93 -0.35
N LEU A 135 3.69 6.42 0.38
CA LEU A 135 3.06 7.69 0.00
C LEU A 135 2.33 8.43 1.11
N SER A 136 2.37 9.75 0.98
CA SER A 136 1.49 10.69 1.68
C SER A 136 1.48 12.02 0.93
N HIS A 137 0.30 12.58 0.65
CA HIS A 137 0.14 13.96 0.15
C HIS A 137 0.40 15.02 1.23
N GLY A 138 0.72 14.61 2.47
CA GLY A 138 0.96 15.51 3.59
C GLY A 138 -0.30 16.03 4.26
N THR A 139 -0.13 17.03 5.12
CA THR A 139 -1.22 17.59 5.94
C THR A 139 -2.01 18.62 5.15
N SER A 140 -3.29 18.35 4.92
CA SER A 140 -4.21 19.29 4.27
C SER A 140 -4.25 20.66 4.98
N PRO A 141 -4.22 21.77 4.24
CA PRO A 141 -4.45 23.10 4.79
C PRO A 141 -5.88 23.22 5.34
N LYS A 142 -6.07 24.08 6.33
CA LYS A 142 -7.39 24.34 6.94
C LYS A 142 -8.14 25.47 6.24
N GLU A 143 -7.41 26.31 5.53
CA GLU A 143 -7.91 27.44 4.78
C GLU A 143 -8.56 26.98 3.48
N ASN A 144 -9.64 27.66 3.08
CA ASN A 144 -10.34 27.42 1.81
C ASN A 144 -10.72 25.93 1.56
N PRO A 145 -11.42 25.25 2.49
CA PRO A 145 -11.89 23.90 2.26
C PRO A 145 -12.92 23.85 1.15
N TRP A 146 -13.11 22.66 0.56
CA TRP A 146 -14.29 22.37 -0.24
C TRP A 146 -15.55 22.42 0.62
N LEU A 147 -16.58 23.09 0.13
CA LEU A 147 -17.88 23.20 0.79
C LEU A 147 -18.86 22.26 0.09
N ILE A 148 -19.32 21.23 0.79
CA ILE A 148 -20.21 20.20 0.25
C ILE A 148 -21.63 20.48 0.75
N PRO A 149 -22.56 20.87 -0.15
CA PRO A 149 -23.96 20.96 0.18
C PRO A 149 -24.47 19.60 0.68
N LEU A 150 -25.30 19.65 1.73
CA LEU A 150 -25.85 18.46 2.36
C LEU A 150 -27.34 18.37 2.08
N ALA A 151 -27.83 17.15 1.84
CA ALA A 151 -29.25 16.88 1.73
C ALA A 151 -29.98 17.34 3.02
N PRO A 152 -31.27 17.74 2.94
CA PRO A 152 -32.02 18.21 4.10
C PRO A 152 -32.02 17.21 5.27
N ASP A 153 -32.08 15.91 4.97
CA ASP A 153 -32.13 14.79 5.91
C ASP A 153 -30.75 14.31 6.42
N ASP A 154 -29.64 14.86 5.93
CA ASP A 154 -28.30 14.40 6.30
C ASP A 154 -27.99 14.65 7.79
N ASP A 155 -27.48 13.66 8.51
CA ASP A 155 -27.18 13.78 9.94
C ASP A 155 -25.85 14.49 10.24
N TRP A 156 -25.10 14.89 9.22
CA TRP A 156 -23.81 15.55 9.40
C TRP A 156 -23.94 16.89 10.15
N TRP A 157 -23.11 17.05 11.18
CA TRP A 157 -23.21 18.12 12.18
C TRP A 157 -22.88 19.53 11.63
N GLN A 158 -22.06 19.64 10.58
CA GLN A 158 -21.62 20.91 9.99
C GLN A 158 -22.26 21.15 8.62
N ARG A 159 -23.03 22.23 8.43
CA ARG A 159 -23.71 22.54 7.16
C ARG A 159 -23.23 23.89 6.58
N PRO A 160 -22.58 23.93 5.40
CA PRO A 160 -22.17 22.78 4.56
C PRO A 160 -21.06 21.94 5.20
N MET A 161 -20.93 20.68 4.78
CA MET A 161 -19.80 19.84 5.20
C MET A 161 -18.51 20.38 4.59
N GLN A 162 -17.41 20.35 5.35
CA GLN A 162 -16.11 20.80 4.87
C GLN A 162 -15.19 19.61 4.58
N ILE A 163 -14.58 19.59 3.40
CA ILE A 163 -13.49 18.67 3.06
C ILE A 163 -12.23 19.50 2.78
N MET A 164 -11.16 19.25 3.54
CA MET A 164 -9.91 20.00 3.38
C MET A 164 -9.21 19.63 2.05
N ARG A 165 -8.67 20.63 1.37
CA ARG A 165 -8.00 20.48 0.07
C ARG A 165 -6.69 19.70 0.16
N THR A 166 -6.20 19.22 -0.97
CA THR A 166 -4.85 18.64 -1.06
C THR A 166 -3.83 19.77 -0.92
N PRO A 167 -2.71 19.58 -0.20
CA PRO A 167 -1.64 20.58 -0.16
C PRO A 167 -1.17 20.96 -1.58
N ALA A 168 -0.93 22.25 -1.77
CA ALA A 168 -0.34 22.76 -3.00
C ALA A 168 1.11 22.28 -3.13
N ASP A 169 1.56 21.96 -4.34
CA ASP A 169 2.96 21.68 -4.60
C ASP A 169 3.82 22.96 -4.47
N PRO A 170 4.69 23.05 -3.45
CA PRO A 170 5.51 24.24 -3.22
C PRO A 170 6.59 24.43 -4.29
N THR A 171 6.88 23.41 -5.09
CA THR A 171 7.83 23.47 -6.20
C THR A 171 7.19 24.01 -7.48
N ARG A 172 5.87 24.18 -7.54
CA ARG A 172 5.19 24.70 -8.74
C ARG A 172 5.31 26.23 -8.83
N PRO A 173 5.87 26.81 -9.91
CA PRO A 173 6.00 28.26 -10.07
C PRO A 173 4.64 28.95 -10.20
N PRO A 174 4.46 30.17 -9.63
CA PRO A 174 3.26 30.97 -9.85
C PRO A 174 2.99 31.22 -11.34
N GLY A 175 1.72 31.18 -11.76
CA GLY A 175 1.30 31.43 -13.15
C GLY A 175 1.47 30.23 -14.11
N SER A 176 1.72 29.03 -13.59
CA SER A 176 1.85 27.79 -14.38
C SER A 176 0.50 27.11 -14.68
N ASP A 177 -0.58 27.89 -14.81
CA ASP A 177 -1.97 27.40 -14.87
C ASP A 177 -2.30 26.63 -16.15
N ASN A 178 -1.46 26.76 -17.18
CA ASN A 178 -1.58 26.01 -18.45
C ASN A 178 -1.11 24.55 -18.35
N ALA A 179 -0.55 24.14 -17.21
CA ALA A 179 -0.16 22.76 -16.92
C ALA A 179 -1.13 22.12 -15.89
N PRO A 180 -1.28 20.79 -15.86
CA PRO A 180 -2.07 20.14 -14.81
C PRO A 180 -1.46 20.42 -13.43
N PRO A 181 -2.27 20.36 -12.35
CA PRO A 181 -1.74 20.44 -11.00
C PRO A 181 -0.77 19.29 -10.73
N THR A 182 0.23 19.59 -9.90
CA THR A 182 1.19 18.61 -9.39
C THR A 182 1.07 18.56 -7.87
N HIS A 183 1.44 17.42 -7.29
CA HIS A 183 1.47 17.22 -5.86
C HIS A 183 2.74 16.49 -5.45
N ILE A 184 3.21 16.77 -4.24
CA ILE A 184 4.42 16.15 -3.69
C ILE A 184 4.06 14.94 -2.85
N ASN A 185 4.91 13.92 -2.92
CA ASN A 185 4.93 12.86 -1.93
C ASN A 185 5.80 13.33 -0.75
N THR A 186 5.22 13.36 0.45
CA THR A 186 5.95 13.72 1.68
C THR A 186 6.73 12.55 2.26
N GLU A 187 6.41 11.32 1.85
CA GLU A 187 7.23 10.13 2.09
C GLU A 187 8.15 9.85 0.89
N THR A 188 9.03 8.87 1.03
CA THR A 188 9.86 8.34 -0.05
C THR A 188 9.04 7.48 -1.01
N HIS A 189 9.22 7.63 -2.32
CA HIS A 189 8.56 6.73 -3.30
C HIS A 189 9.18 5.34 -3.33
N TRP A 190 10.38 5.19 -2.77
CA TRP A 190 11.08 3.92 -2.68
C TRP A 190 10.38 2.96 -1.72
N TRP A 191 10.53 1.67 -1.97
CA TRP A 191 10.17 0.66 -0.99
C TRP A 191 11.35 0.49 -0.05
N ASP A 192 11.46 1.37 0.96
CA ASP A 192 12.67 1.53 1.76
C ASP A 192 12.46 1.38 3.27
N GLY A 193 11.24 1.03 3.67
CA GLY A 193 10.87 0.80 5.07
C GLY A 193 10.65 2.09 5.86
N SER A 194 10.42 3.23 5.21
CA SER A 194 10.25 4.54 5.84
C SER A 194 9.13 4.59 6.88
N GLN A 195 8.13 3.72 6.82
CA GLN A 195 7.13 3.56 7.89
C GLN A 195 7.72 3.09 9.22
N ILE A 196 8.91 2.49 9.20
CA ILE A 196 9.72 2.13 10.37
C ILE A 196 10.84 3.14 10.56
N TYR A 197 11.57 3.47 9.49
CA TYR A 197 12.85 4.18 9.56
C TYR A 197 12.74 5.71 9.45
N GLY A 198 11.55 6.22 9.10
CA GLY A 198 11.29 7.61 8.75
C GLY A 198 11.74 7.98 7.34
N SER A 199 11.18 9.06 6.80
CA SER A 199 11.58 9.67 5.52
C SER A 199 12.50 10.89 5.68
N ASN A 200 13.18 11.02 6.83
CA ASN A 200 14.24 12.00 7.02
C ASN A 200 15.20 11.60 8.16
N ALA A 201 16.41 12.17 8.13
CA ALA A 201 17.48 11.82 9.07
C ALA A 201 17.16 12.17 10.54
N GLN A 202 16.32 13.18 10.79
CA GLN A 202 15.94 13.57 12.15
C GLN A 202 15.05 12.49 12.78
N VAL A 203 14.03 12.02 12.07
CA VAL A 203 13.15 10.94 12.52
C VAL A 203 13.94 9.64 12.65
N GLN A 204 14.79 9.30 11.67
CA GLN A 204 15.64 8.10 11.73
C GLN A 204 16.55 8.10 12.97
N LYS A 205 17.08 9.26 13.36
CA LYS A 205 17.89 9.37 14.58
C LYS A 205 17.05 9.16 15.86
N GLN A 206 15.80 9.61 15.88
CA GLN A 206 14.91 9.50 17.05
C GLN A 206 14.51 8.07 17.38
N ILE A 207 14.42 7.19 16.38
CA ILE A 207 14.02 5.79 16.57
C ILE A 207 15.19 4.85 16.86
N ARG A 208 16.43 5.30 16.64
CA ARG A 208 17.63 4.48 16.80
C ARG A 208 18.10 4.48 18.25
N SER A 209 18.54 3.31 18.71
CA SER A 209 19.13 3.17 20.05
C SER A 209 20.56 3.74 20.12
N GLY A 210 21.24 3.83 18.98
CA GLY A 210 22.66 4.17 18.91
C GLY A 210 23.58 3.03 19.39
N GLN A 211 23.03 1.83 19.58
CA GLN A 211 23.77 0.65 20.00
C GLN A 211 23.46 -0.56 19.12
N ASP A 212 24.52 -1.21 18.63
CA ASP A 212 24.50 -2.46 17.85
C ASP A 212 23.55 -2.42 16.63
N GLY A 213 23.31 -1.24 16.07
CA GLY A 213 22.45 -0.97 14.92
C GLY A 213 20.96 -0.97 15.23
N LYS A 214 20.55 -1.14 16.50
CA LYS A 214 19.16 -1.46 16.85
C LYS A 214 18.23 -0.25 16.90
N LEU A 215 16.95 -0.52 16.69
CA LEU A 215 15.84 0.38 16.99
C LEU A 215 15.50 0.37 18.49
N LEU A 216 14.96 1.49 18.98
CA LEU A 216 14.58 1.68 20.38
C LEU A 216 13.43 0.75 20.80
N PHE A 217 13.70 -0.05 21.82
CA PHE A 217 12.73 -0.89 22.50
C PHE A 217 12.96 -0.84 24.00
N THR A 218 11.87 -0.96 24.76
CA THR A 218 11.89 -1.23 26.19
C THR A 218 12.24 -2.70 26.44
N PRO A 219 12.69 -3.07 27.65
CA PRO A 219 12.89 -4.48 28.03
C PRO A 219 11.63 -5.35 27.88
N GLY A 220 10.43 -4.75 27.85
CA GLY A 220 9.16 -5.43 27.64
C GLY A 220 8.84 -5.77 26.18
N GLY A 221 9.71 -5.45 25.22
CA GLY A 221 9.50 -5.77 23.81
C GLY A 221 8.53 -4.82 23.09
N LEU A 222 8.28 -3.64 23.65
CA LEU A 222 7.53 -2.56 23.02
C LEU A 222 8.41 -1.33 22.79
N PRO A 223 8.12 -0.49 21.78
CA PRO A 223 8.75 0.82 21.63
C PRO A 223 8.52 1.70 22.89
N PRO A 224 9.39 2.69 23.17
CA PRO A 224 9.19 3.60 24.30
C PRO A 224 7.84 4.34 24.23
N ASP A 225 7.21 4.60 25.39
CA ASP A 225 5.89 5.24 25.47
C ASP A 225 5.80 6.57 24.72
N ALA A 226 6.87 7.38 24.76
CA ALA A 226 6.94 8.64 24.03
C ALA A 226 6.83 8.44 22.51
N LEU A 227 7.45 7.38 21.98
CA LEU A 227 7.38 7.04 20.56
C LEU A 227 6.00 6.49 20.19
N LEU A 228 5.43 5.62 21.03
CA LEU A 228 4.06 5.14 20.85
C LEU A 228 3.04 6.29 20.88
N ALA A 229 3.20 7.25 21.79
CA ALA A 229 2.35 8.43 21.86
C ALA A 229 2.45 9.28 20.60
N GLN A 230 3.66 9.49 20.07
CA GLN A 230 3.87 10.22 18.83
C GLN A 230 3.23 9.51 17.62
N MET A 231 3.34 8.19 17.53
CA MET A 231 2.68 7.40 16.47
C MET A 231 1.16 7.52 16.54
N ALA A 232 0.59 7.48 17.75
CA ALA A 232 -0.84 7.61 17.99
C ALA A 232 -1.43 9.01 17.69
N GLU A 233 -0.59 10.01 17.45
CA GLU A 233 -1.02 11.34 17.00
C GLU A 233 -1.15 11.43 15.47
N GLN A 234 -0.64 10.45 14.73
CA GLN A 234 -0.75 10.42 13.28
C GLN A 234 -2.17 10.00 12.87
N PRO A 235 -2.89 10.79 12.04
CA PRO A 235 -4.22 10.43 11.57
C PRO A 235 -4.25 9.05 10.90
N GLY A 236 -5.17 8.18 11.34
CA GLY A 236 -5.32 6.82 10.84
C GLY A 236 -4.38 5.80 11.50
N TRP A 237 -3.78 6.12 12.64
CA TRP A 237 -3.11 5.15 13.50
C TRP A 237 -4.14 4.22 14.16
N TRP A 238 -3.84 2.91 14.19
CA TRP A 238 -4.69 1.91 14.83
C TRP A 238 -3.89 0.66 15.18
N ILE A 239 -4.50 -0.24 15.95
CA ILE A 239 -3.83 -1.42 16.52
C ILE A 239 -3.15 -2.29 15.45
N GLY A 240 -3.76 -2.45 14.27
CA GLY A 240 -3.17 -3.22 13.16
C GLY A 240 -1.85 -2.63 12.66
N LEU A 241 -1.75 -1.30 12.53
CA LEU A 241 -0.50 -0.63 12.18
C LEU A 241 0.54 -0.80 13.29
N ALA A 242 0.14 -0.61 14.55
CA ALA A 242 1.04 -0.76 15.68
C ALA A 242 1.66 -2.17 15.73
N MET A 243 0.84 -3.21 15.54
CA MET A 243 1.29 -4.60 15.45
C MET A 243 2.36 -4.81 14.37
N MET A 244 2.13 -4.32 13.15
CA MET A 244 3.06 -4.49 12.03
C MET A 244 4.36 -3.70 12.24
N SER A 245 4.28 -2.45 12.69
CA SER A 245 5.46 -1.64 12.99
C SER A 245 6.32 -2.27 14.09
N ILE A 246 5.70 -2.80 15.15
CA ILE A 246 6.42 -3.47 16.23
C ILE A 246 7.07 -4.77 15.72
N LEU A 247 6.34 -5.60 14.98
CA LEU A 247 6.86 -6.87 14.45
C LEU A 247 8.11 -6.67 13.59
N PHE A 248 8.08 -5.70 12.66
CA PHE A 248 9.22 -5.49 11.77
C PHE A 248 10.34 -4.69 12.40
N ALA A 249 10.08 -3.93 13.47
CA ALA A 249 11.13 -3.33 14.28
C ALA A 249 11.83 -4.38 15.18
N LEU A 250 11.10 -5.37 15.70
CA LEU A 250 11.68 -6.56 16.35
C LEU A 250 12.50 -7.39 15.35
N GLU A 251 12.00 -7.55 14.12
CA GLU A 251 12.72 -8.25 13.06
C GLU A 251 14.03 -7.57 12.68
N HIS A 252 14.03 -6.22 12.56
CA HIS A 252 15.25 -5.45 12.37
C HIS A 252 16.28 -5.75 13.47
N ASN A 253 15.86 -5.70 14.75
CA ASN A 253 16.76 -5.95 15.87
C ASN A 253 17.31 -7.39 15.88
N ALA A 254 16.51 -8.38 15.47
CA ALA A 254 16.98 -9.76 15.32
C ALA A 254 18.00 -9.93 14.19
N ILE A 255 17.85 -9.17 13.10
CA ILE A 255 18.83 -9.10 12.01
C ILE A 255 20.13 -8.45 12.51
N CYS A 256 20.05 -7.34 13.26
CA CYS A 256 21.21 -6.71 13.89
C CYS A 256 21.99 -7.70 14.77
N ASP A 257 21.29 -8.48 15.61
CA ASP A 257 21.92 -9.51 16.45
C ASP A 257 22.63 -10.58 15.61
N ARG A 258 21.98 -11.04 14.54
CA ARG A 258 22.57 -12.02 13.62
C ARG A 258 23.81 -11.47 12.91
N LEU A 259 23.79 -10.21 12.49
CA LEU A 259 24.93 -9.55 11.84
C LEU A 259 26.06 -9.30 12.82
N LYS A 260 25.78 -8.81 14.04
CA LYS A 260 26.79 -8.56 15.08
C LYS A 260 27.54 -9.82 15.47
N ALA A 261 26.84 -10.96 15.54
CA ALA A 261 27.45 -12.25 15.83
C ALA A 261 28.47 -12.69 14.77
N GLU A 262 28.23 -12.38 13.49
CA GLU A 262 29.11 -12.74 12.38
C GLU A 262 30.18 -11.68 12.08
N PHE A 263 29.86 -10.41 12.29
CA PHE A 263 30.73 -9.27 12.07
C PHE A 263 30.91 -8.45 13.37
N PRO A 264 31.64 -8.98 14.38
CA PRO A 264 31.72 -8.34 15.70
C PRO A 264 32.30 -6.92 15.70
N THR A 265 33.10 -6.59 14.68
CA THR A 265 33.79 -5.30 14.54
C THR A 265 32.96 -4.23 13.84
N TRP A 266 31.78 -4.56 13.31
CA TRP A 266 30.92 -3.57 12.66
C TRP A 266 30.40 -2.54 13.67
N SER A 267 30.37 -1.28 13.23
CA SER A 267 29.84 -0.16 14.00
C SER A 267 28.32 -0.20 14.10
N ASP A 268 27.75 0.70 14.90
CA ASP A 268 26.30 0.89 15.00
C ASP A 268 25.67 1.22 13.63
N ASP A 269 26.27 2.17 12.89
CA ASP A 269 25.81 2.55 11.55
C ASP A 269 25.94 1.37 10.57
N ASP A 270 27.04 0.62 10.63
CA ASP A 270 27.24 -0.53 9.76
C ASP A 270 26.16 -1.61 9.93
N LEU A 271 25.78 -1.88 11.17
CA LEU A 271 24.74 -2.86 11.51
C LEU A 271 23.35 -2.34 11.12
N PHE A 272 23.05 -1.08 11.44
CA PHE A 272 21.77 -0.46 11.13
C PHE A 272 21.51 -0.45 9.61
N ASP A 273 22.48 0.02 8.83
CA ASP A 273 22.33 0.17 7.38
C ASP A 273 22.07 -1.18 6.70
N ARG A 274 22.81 -2.22 7.11
CA ARG A 274 22.65 -3.56 6.54
C ARG A 274 21.37 -4.24 7.03
N ALA A 275 21.02 -4.09 8.32
CA ALA A 275 19.77 -4.61 8.85
C ALA A 275 18.54 -3.95 8.17
N ARG A 276 18.59 -2.63 7.89
CA ARG A 276 17.55 -1.93 7.12
C ARG A 276 17.39 -2.56 5.73
N LEU A 277 18.48 -2.72 4.97
CA LEU A 277 18.44 -3.35 3.64
C LEU A 277 17.80 -4.74 3.68
N ILE A 278 18.22 -5.60 4.61
CA ILE A 278 17.74 -6.98 4.74
C ILE A 278 16.25 -7.00 5.11
N ASN A 279 15.84 -6.20 6.10
CA ASN A 279 14.46 -6.16 6.58
C ASN A 279 13.51 -5.64 5.49
N VAL A 280 13.93 -4.61 4.75
CA VAL A 280 13.21 -4.09 3.58
C VAL A 280 13.12 -5.14 2.47
N GLY A 281 14.23 -5.85 2.20
CA GLY A 281 14.28 -7.01 1.30
C GLY A 281 13.23 -8.06 1.64
N LEU A 282 13.11 -8.39 2.92
CA LEU A 282 12.16 -9.35 3.44
C LEU A 282 10.71 -8.85 3.34
N MET A 283 10.44 -7.58 3.70
CA MET A 283 9.11 -6.98 3.54
C MET A 283 8.66 -7.00 2.07
N ALA A 284 9.54 -6.59 1.14
CA ALA A 284 9.26 -6.60 -0.29
C ALA A 284 8.96 -8.01 -0.80
N LYS A 285 9.73 -9.02 -0.37
CA LYS A 285 9.47 -10.43 -0.67
C LYS A 285 8.10 -10.86 -0.16
N ILE A 286 7.81 -10.67 1.13
CA ILE A 286 6.55 -11.07 1.77
C ILE A 286 5.36 -10.46 1.02
N HIS A 287 5.42 -9.17 0.70
CA HIS A 287 4.33 -8.52 -0.03
C HIS A 287 4.17 -9.09 -1.45
N THR A 288 5.27 -9.36 -2.13
CA THR A 288 5.28 -9.84 -3.52
C THR A 288 4.77 -11.28 -3.62
N VAL A 289 5.26 -12.20 -2.79
CA VAL A 289 5.04 -13.65 -2.96
C VAL A 289 4.08 -14.27 -1.93
N GLU A 290 3.63 -13.51 -0.94
CA GLU A 290 2.62 -13.96 0.04
C GLU A 290 1.38 -13.04 0.05
N TRP A 291 1.53 -11.75 0.35
CA TRP A 291 0.37 -10.86 0.47
C TRP A 291 -0.39 -10.70 -0.85
N THR A 292 0.33 -10.42 -1.95
CA THR A 292 -0.29 -10.24 -3.26
C THR A 292 -0.99 -11.52 -3.73
N PRO A 293 -0.37 -12.72 -3.70
CA PRO A 293 -1.06 -13.98 -3.99
C PRO A 293 -2.26 -14.30 -3.10
N ALA A 294 -2.31 -13.79 -1.86
CA ALA A 294 -3.47 -13.99 -0.98
C ALA A 294 -4.68 -13.16 -1.44
N ILE A 295 -4.47 -11.89 -1.84
CA ILE A 295 -5.56 -11.01 -2.30
C ILE A 295 -5.93 -11.23 -3.78
N ILE A 296 -5.03 -11.77 -4.60
CA ILE A 296 -5.31 -12.18 -5.98
C ILE A 296 -4.93 -13.65 -6.19
N SER A 297 -5.75 -14.54 -5.65
CA SER A 297 -5.50 -15.99 -5.56
C SER A 297 -5.78 -16.77 -6.86
N HIS A 298 -5.85 -16.11 -8.01
CA HIS A 298 -5.98 -16.79 -9.30
C HIS A 298 -4.67 -17.52 -9.66
N PRO A 299 -4.69 -18.76 -10.21
CA PRO A 299 -3.46 -19.53 -10.50
C PRO A 299 -2.43 -18.75 -11.33
N THR A 300 -2.87 -18.03 -12.36
CA THR A 300 -1.99 -17.19 -13.19
C THR A 300 -1.31 -16.07 -12.43
N THR A 301 -2.01 -15.38 -11.52
CA THR A 301 -1.39 -14.30 -10.75
C THR A 301 -0.49 -14.84 -9.66
N GLN A 302 -0.86 -15.95 -9.01
CA GLN A 302 0.05 -16.61 -8.08
C GLN A 302 1.37 -17.02 -8.75
N ALA A 303 1.29 -17.59 -9.96
CA ALA A 303 2.48 -17.91 -10.76
C ALA A 303 3.26 -16.65 -11.16
N ALA A 304 2.59 -15.64 -11.73
CA ALA A 304 3.23 -14.40 -12.17
C ALA A 304 3.94 -13.65 -11.03
N MET A 305 3.37 -13.62 -9.83
CA MET A 305 4.00 -12.99 -8.66
C MET A 305 5.22 -13.76 -8.17
N ARG A 306 5.23 -15.10 -8.30
CA ARG A 306 6.42 -15.91 -8.01
C ARG A 306 7.49 -15.73 -9.08
N ASP A 307 7.09 -15.67 -10.34
CA ASP A 307 7.99 -15.40 -11.48
C ASP A 307 8.60 -13.99 -11.38
N GLU A 308 7.88 -13.01 -10.82
CA GLU A 308 8.44 -11.68 -10.56
C GLU A 308 9.64 -11.72 -9.60
N TRP A 309 9.63 -12.62 -8.60
CA TRP A 309 10.71 -12.73 -7.62
C TRP A 309 11.81 -13.72 -8.04
N TRP A 310 11.46 -14.86 -8.64
CA TRP A 310 12.40 -15.94 -8.94
C TRP A 310 12.56 -16.27 -10.44
N GLY A 311 11.74 -15.67 -11.30
CA GLY A 311 11.66 -15.98 -12.72
C GLY A 311 11.20 -17.41 -13.00
N LEU A 312 11.24 -17.79 -14.29
CA LEU A 312 11.00 -19.16 -14.72
C LEU A 312 11.99 -20.17 -14.13
N GLN A 313 13.16 -19.71 -13.67
CA GLN A 313 14.11 -20.51 -12.91
C GLN A 313 13.48 -21.10 -11.64
N GLY A 314 12.62 -20.33 -10.97
CA GLY A 314 11.89 -20.76 -9.80
C GLY A 314 12.72 -20.85 -8.53
N GLU A 315 12.02 -20.73 -7.40
CA GLU A 315 12.59 -20.59 -6.05
C GLU A 315 13.65 -21.65 -5.70
N ARG A 316 13.39 -22.92 -5.99
CA ARG A 316 14.31 -24.01 -5.61
C ARG A 316 15.67 -23.88 -6.30
N LEU A 317 15.68 -23.54 -7.59
CA LEU A 317 16.93 -23.38 -8.33
C LEU A 317 17.63 -22.08 -7.95
N SER A 318 16.87 -20.99 -7.76
CA SER A 318 17.42 -19.71 -7.29
C SER A 318 18.08 -19.84 -5.92
N ASN A 319 17.47 -20.56 -4.98
CA ASN A 319 18.02 -20.76 -3.64
C ASN A 319 19.25 -21.66 -3.63
N LEU A 320 19.38 -22.61 -4.56
CA LEU A 320 20.51 -23.55 -4.62
C LEU A 320 21.71 -23.00 -5.40
N PHE A 321 21.45 -22.28 -6.49
CA PHE A 321 22.49 -21.93 -7.47
C PHE A 321 22.61 -20.42 -7.72
N GLY A 322 21.80 -19.59 -7.06
CA GLY A 322 21.73 -18.17 -7.33
C GLY A 322 21.12 -17.85 -8.70
N ARG A 323 21.24 -16.61 -9.15
CA ARG A 323 20.69 -16.10 -10.42
C ARG A 323 21.47 -16.67 -11.63
N PHE A 324 20.76 -17.14 -12.67
CA PHE A 324 21.38 -17.68 -13.89
C PHE A 324 21.55 -16.67 -15.04
N SER A 325 20.72 -15.63 -15.09
CA SER A 325 20.72 -14.67 -16.21
C SER A 325 20.31 -13.29 -15.73
N ASP A 326 20.87 -12.23 -16.32
CA ASP A 326 20.44 -10.84 -16.08
C ASP A 326 19.01 -10.57 -16.55
N ASN A 327 18.41 -11.47 -17.34
CA ASN A 327 17.03 -11.35 -17.80
C ASN A 327 16.02 -11.64 -16.68
N GLU A 328 15.14 -10.69 -16.40
CA GLU A 328 14.13 -10.79 -15.34
C GLU A 328 13.09 -11.90 -15.55
N VAL A 329 12.77 -12.24 -16.80
CA VAL A 329 11.83 -13.32 -17.11
C VAL A 329 12.42 -14.67 -16.69
N ILE A 330 13.74 -14.84 -16.85
CA ILE A 330 14.42 -16.11 -16.55
C ILE A 330 14.66 -16.25 -15.06
N SER A 331 15.17 -15.21 -14.38
CA SER A 331 15.66 -15.34 -13.00
C SER A 331 15.03 -14.37 -12.00
N GLY A 332 13.95 -13.67 -12.37
CA GLY A 332 13.22 -12.73 -11.51
C GLY A 332 13.79 -11.31 -11.56
N THR A 333 13.12 -10.36 -10.93
CA THR A 333 13.58 -8.97 -10.82
C THR A 333 14.75 -8.79 -9.84
N PRO A 334 14.77 -9.44 -8.65
CA PRO A 334 15.89 -9.37 -7.72
C PRO A 334 17.25 -9.67 -8.37
N GLY A 335 18.18 -8.73 -8.28
CA GLY A 335 19.53 -8.86 -8.87
C GLY A 335 19.61 -8.66 -10.38
N SER A 336 18.52 -8.27 -11.05
CA SER A 336 18.54 -7.89 -12.48
C SER A 336 19.07 -6.46 -12.67
N PRO A 337 19.36 -6.00 -13.90
CA PRO A 337 19.72 -4.60 -14.14
C PRO A 337 18.58 -3.62 -13.82
N THR A 338 18.91 -2.48 -13.18
CA THR A 338 17.93 -1.41 -12.89
C THR A 338 17.36 -0.81 -14.17
N ASN A 339 16.03 -0.56 -14.21
CA ASN A 339 15.38 0.08 -15.34
C ASN A 339 14.14 0.89 -14.94
N HIS A 340 14.10 2.18 -15.31
CA HIS A 340 12.96 3.08 -15.09
C HIS A 340 12.01 3.16 -16.31
N PHE A 341 12.31 2.46 -17.40
CA PHE A 341 11.56 2.46 -18.65
C PHE A 341 11.48 3.87 -19.27
N THR A 342 10.28 4.42 -19.47
CA THR A 342 10.09 5.67 -20.22
C THR A 342 10.02 6.93 -19.35
N ALA A 343 10.11 6.81 -18.03
CA ALA A 343 10.04 7.94 -17.10
C ALA A 343 10.89 7.68 -15.84
N PRO A 344 11.36 8.72 -15.14
CA PRO A 344 11.90 8.59 -13.80
C PRO A 344 10.96 7.84 -12.86
N TYR A 345 11.51 7.23 -11.81
CA TYR A 345 10.71 6.50 -10.84
C TYR A 345 10.02 7.45 -9.86
N SER A 346 8.71 7.27 -9.76
CA SER A 346 7.84 7.80 -8.72
C SER A 346 6.61 6.89 -8.61
N HIS A 347 5.92 6.97 -7.48
CA HIS A 347 4.52 6.57 -7.41
C HIS A 347 3.65 7.59 -8.14
N THR A 348 2.44 7.17 -8.52
CA THR A 348 1.54 7.99 -9.32
C THR A 348 0.23 8.27 -8.61
N GLU A 349 -0.49 9.31 -9.03
CA GLU A 349 -1.80 9.62 -8.46
C GLU A 349 -2.82 8.48 -8.66
N GLU A 350 -2.71 7.76 -9.77
CA GLU A 350 -3.56 6.61 -10.05
C GLU A 350 -3.24 5.43 -9.14
N PHE A 351 -1.96 5.25 -8.78
CA PHE A 351 -1.54 4.26 -7.79
C PHE A 351 -2.17 4.55 -6.43
N VAL A 352 -2.17 5.81 -6.00
CA VAL A 352 -2.84 6.25 -4.77
C VAL A 352 -4.34 5.93 -4.85
N ALA A 353 -4.98 6.24 -5.97
CA ALA A 353 -6.42 6.07 -6.15
C ALA A 353 -6.87 4.60 -6.04
N VAL A 354 -6.16 3.66 -6.70
CA VAL A 354 -6.54 2.24 -6.67
C VAL A 354 -6.22 1.53 -5.36
N TYR A 355 -5.39 2.13 -4.51
CA TYR A 355 -5.07 1.61 -3.17
C TYR A 355 -6.00 2.12 -2.05
N ARG A 356 -7.06 2.87 -2.37
CA ARG A 356 -8.12 3.28 -1.41
C ARG A 356 -9.01 2.10 -1.03
N MET A 357 -8.43 1.17 -0.27
CA MET A 357 -9.00 -0.14 0.09
C MET A 357 -9.58 -0.16 1.52
N HIS A 358 -10.14 0.96 1.98
CA HIS A 358 -10.73 1.11 3.31
C HIS A 358 -11.83 0.09 3.68
N PRO A 359 -12.62 -0.48 2.75
CA PRO A 359 -13.57 -1.55 3.10
C PRO A 359 -12.92 -2.79 3.75
N LEU A 360 -11.61 -2.98 3.63
CA LEU A 360 -10.89 -4.06 4.33
C LEU A 360 -11.00 -3.95 5.87
N ILE A 361 -11.25 -2.76 6.42
CA ILE A 361 -11.31 -2.55 7.87
C ILE A 361 -12.66 -3.07 8.44
N PRO A 362 -12.64 -3.99 9.43
CA PRO A 362 -13.83 -4.37 10.18
C PRO A 362 -14.35 -3.23 11.07
N ASP A 363 -15.67 -3.22 11.36
CA ASP A 363 -16.24 -2.30 12.35
C ASP A 363 -16.02 -2.79 13.79
N ASP A 364 -16.04 -4.10 14.00
CA ASP A 364 -15.94 -4.75 15.30
C ASP A 364 -14.79 -5.75 15.33
N TYR A 365 -14.14 -5.85 16.49
CA TYR A 365 -12.98 -6.72 16.76
C TYR A 365 -13.26 -7.60 17.97
N SER A 366 -13.10 -8.92 17.79
CA SER A 366 -13.08 -9.88 18.88
C SER A 366 -11.64 -10.30 19.15
N PHE A 367 -11.08 -9.86 20.27
CA PHE A 367 -9.75 -10.26 20.71
C PHE A 367 -9.82 -11.55 21.52
N ARG A 368 -8.93 -12.49 21.20
CA ARG A 368 -9.03 -13.90 21.55
C ARG A 368 -7.67 -14.43 21.98
N SER A 369 -7.63 -15.30 22.97
CA SER A 369 -6.37 -15.92 23.39
C SER A 369 -5.88 -16.94 22.37
N ALA A 370 -4.61 -16.85 22.00
CA ALA A 370 -3.95 -17.83 21.13
C ALA A 370 -3.83 -19.22 21.78
N ALA A 371 -3.92 -19.29 23.12
CA ALA A 371 -3.72 -20.53 23.86
C ALA A 371 -4.88 -21.52 23.73
N ASP A 372 -6.11 -21.04 23.78
CA ASP A 372 -7.32 -21.86 23.94
C ASP A 372 -8.56 -21.30 23.25
N ASP A 373 -8.41 -20.22 22.48
CA ASP A 373 -9.52 -19.54 21.83
C ASP A 373 -10.65 -19.16 22.83
N HIS A 374 -10.34 -18.63 24.03
CA HIS A 374 -11.34 -17.86 24.79
C HIS A 374 -11.34 -16.37 24.43
N LEU A 375 -12.51 -15.72 24.53
CA LEU A 375 -12.69 -14.30 24.25
C LEU A 375 -12.06 -13.47 25.38
N LEU A 376 -11.19 -12.52 25.02
CA LEU A 376 -10.54 -11.59 25.94
C LEU A 376 -11.32 -10.28 26.03
N GLU A 377 -11.61 -9.67 24.89
CA GLU A 377 -12.17 -8.32 24.79
C GLU A 377 -12.89 -8.14 23.45
N GLU A 378 -14.02 -7.43 23.44
CA GLU A 378 -14.68 -6.96 22.22
C GLU A 378 -14.57 -5.45 22.14
N ARG A 379 -14.26 -4.93 20.94
CA ARG A 379 -14.09 -3.50 20.69
C ARG A 379 -14.62 -3.10 19.34
N GLN A 380 -15.10 -1.87 19.28
CA GLN A 380 -15.42 -1.21 18.02
C GLN A 380 -14.18 -0.53 17.44
N PHE A 381 -14.21 -0.19 16.15
CA PHE A 381 -13.05 0.38 15.46
C PHE A 381 -12.50 1.64 16.14
N ASN A 382 -13.36 2.55 16.61
CA ASN A 382 -12.97 3.77 17.32
C ASN A 382 -12.30 3.52 18.68
N GLU A 383 -12.39 2.31 19.23
CA GLU A 383 -11.74 1.89 20.46
C GLU A 383 -10.40 1.18 20.22
N VAL A 384 -10.04 0.95 18.94
CA VAL A 384 -8.75 0.35 18.54
C VAL A 384 -7.87 1.31 17.74
N THR A 385 -8.23 2.60 17.67
CA THR A 385 -7.50 3.67 16.96
C THR A 385 -6.73 4.57 17.92
N ASP A 386 -5.80 5.35 17.36
CA ASP A 386 -5.07 6.43 18.04
C ASP A 386 -4.51 5.99 19.41
N ARG A 387 -4.74 6.77 20.48
CA ARG A 387 -4.23 6.46 21.83
C ARG A 387 -4.84 5.20 22.42
N SER A 388 -6.07 4.82 22.03
CA SER A 388 -6.73 3.61 22.49
C SER A 388 -6.02 2.34 21.99
N ALA A 389 -5.40 2.40 20.81
CA ALA A 389 -4.54 1.33 20.29
C ALA A 389 -3.37 1.04 21.23
N ASN A 390 -2.72 2.07 21.76
CA ASN A 390 -1.59 1.89 22.68
C ASN A 390 -2.05 1.25 23.99
N SER A 391 -3.20 1.67 24.53
CA SER A 391 -3.76 1.04 25.72
C SER A 391 -4.14 -0.43 25.51
N LEU A 392 -4.45 -0.86 24.28
CA LEU A 392 -4.67 -2.28 23.98
C LEU A 392 -3.38 -3.09 24.03
N LEU A 393 -2.25 -2.53 23.58
CA LEU A 393 -0.93 -3.20 23.65
C LEU A 393 -0.49 -3.49 25.09
N GLU A 394 -0.96 -2.71 26.07
CA GLU A 394 -0.68 -2.94 27.49
C GLU A 394 -1.55 -4.07 28.08
N ARG A 395 -2.73 -4.33 27.50
CA ARG A 395 -3.72 -5.29 28.04
C ARG A 395 -3.72 -6.64 27.33
N ILE A 396 -3.43 -6.65 26.03
CA ILE A 396 -3.51 -7.83 25.18
C ILE A 396 -2.13 -8.08 24.58
N THR A 397 -1.63 -9.30 24.73
CA THR A 397 -0.32 -9.66 24.21
C THR A 397 -0.30 -9.54 22.68
N LEU A 398 0.86 -9.19 22.10
CA LEU A 398 1.02 -9.17 20.65
C LEU A 398 0.67 -10.52 20.01
N ALA A 399 0.98 -11.64 20.66
CA ALA A 399 0.61 -12.96 20.17
C ALA A 399 -0.92 -13.13 20.08
N ASP A 400 -1.67 -12.73 21.11
CA ASP A 400 -3.14 -12.80 21.09
C ASP A 400 -3.74 -11.85 20.04
N LEU A 401 -3.15 -10.65 19.86
CA LEU A 401 -3.56 -9.72 18.81
C LEU A 401 -3.33 -10.33 17.40
N PHE A 402 -2.15 -10.88 17.14
CA PHE A 402 -1.84 -11.54 15.85
C PHE A 402 -2.75 -12.74 15.61
N TYR A 403 -3.03 -13.54 16.64
CA TYR A 403 -3.98 -14.66 16.56
C TYR A 403 -5.40 -14.18 16.24
N SER A 404 -5.88 -13.14 16.90
CA SER A 404 -7.22 -12.57 16.69
C SER A 404 -7.39 -12.05 15.26
N PHE A 405 -6.36 -11.35 14.75
CA PHE A 405 -6.35 -10.85 13.37
C PHE A 405 -6.19 -11.98 12.35
N GLY A 406 -5.41 -13.01 12.68
CA GLY A 406 -5.20 -14.17 11.82
C GLY A 406 -6.42 -15.08 11.70
N THR A 407 -7.31 -15.08 12.70
CA THR A 407 -8.53 -15.92 12.77
C THR A 407 -9.83 -15.17 12.46
N SER A 408 -9.74 -13.92 12.01
CA SER A 408 -10.86 -13.07 11.60
C SER A 408 -10.68 -12.59 10.17
N ASN A 409 -11.77 -12.29 9.46
CA ASN A 409 -11.73 -11.81 8.07
C ASN A 409 -11.80 -10.27 8.00
N PRO A 410 -11.11 -9.63 7.03
CA PRO A 410 -11.33 -8.23 6.69
C PRO A 410 -12.62 -8.09 5.86
N GLY A 411 -13.06 -6.86 5.60
CA GLY A 411 -14.21 -6.64 4.70
C GLY A 411 -13.84 -6.79 3.22
N ALA A 412 -14.79 -7.21 2.38
CA ALA A 412 -14.64 -7.26 0.93
C ALA A 412 -14.62 -5.86 0.29
N LEU A 413 -13.85 -5.69 -0.80
CA LEU A 413 -13.80 -4.44 -1.57
C LEU A 413 -14.97 -4.36 -2.56
N THR A 414 -16.14 -3.98 -2.04
CA THR A 414 -17.39 -3.87 -2.80
C THR A 414 -18.14 -2.59 -2.42
N LEU A 415 -19.16 -2.25 -3.20
CA LEU A 415 -20.16 -1.28 -2.76
C LEU A 415 -20.83 -1.77 -1.47
N HIS A 416 -21.43 -0.84 -0.73
CA HIS A 416 -22.16 -1.10 0.51
C HIS A 416 -21.34 -1.82 1.59
N ASN A 417 -20.02 -1.61 1.62
CA ASN A 417 -19.13 -2.25 2.59
C ASN A 417 -18.03 -1.34 3.17
N TYR A 418 -18.13 -0.02 2.97
CA TYR A 418 -17.23 0.97 3.58
C TYR A 418 -17.55 1.14 5.08
N PRO A 419 -16.58 1.06 6.00
CA PRO A 419 -16.85 1.03 7.44
C PRO A 419 -17.55 2.28 7.92
N ARG A 420 -18.59 2.14 8.76
CA ARG A 420 -19.41 3.28 9.19
C ARG A 420 -18.61 4.27 10.01
N PHE A 421 -17.71 3.78 10.85
CA PHE A 421 -16.82 4.61 11.67
C PHE A 421 -15.90 5.49 10.82
N LEU A 422 -15.56 5.07 9.60
CA LEU A 422 -14.73 5.88 8.70
C LEU A 422 -15.54 6.99 8.00
N GLN A 423 -16.87 6.90 7.98
CA GLN A 423 -17.75 7.97 7.47
C GLN A 423 -18.05 9.04 8.50
N GLN A 424 -17.65 8.84 9.77
CA GLN A 424 -17.67 9.82 10.86
C GLN A 424 -16.36 9.76 11.65
N PHE A 425 -15.23 9.66 10.94
CA PHE A 425 -13.93 9.43 11.55
C PHE A 425 -13.44 10.67 12.29
N LYS A 426 -13.27 10.54 13.61
CA LYS A 426 -12.67 11.58 14.43
C LYS A 426 -11.15 11.39 14.46
N ARG A 427 -10.42 12.33 13.88
CA ARG A 427 -8.96 12.36 13.89
C ARG A 427 -8.40 12.78 15.27
N PRO A 428 -7.12 12.48 15.55
CA PRO A 428 -6.42 12.95 16.75
C PRO A 428 -6.44 14.49 16.95
N ASP A 429 -6.45 15.26 15.86
CA ASP A 429 -6.50 16.72 15.88
C ASP A 429 -7.92 17.30 16.08
N GLY A 430 -8.91 16.44 16.34
CA GLY A 430 -10.30 16.81 16.63
C GLY A 430 -11.15 17.06 15.38
N ILE A 431 -10.59 16.96 14.18
CA ILE A 431 -11.34 17.10 12.92
C ILE A 431 -12.14 15.81 12.69
N VAL A 432 -13.44 15.97 12.42
CA VAL A 432 -14.31 14.85 12.00
C VAL A 432 -14.42 14.85 10.48
N ILE A 433 -14.15 13.70 9.85
CA ILE A 433 -14.19 13.55 8.40
C ILE A 433 -15.09 12.38 7.99
N ASP A 434 -15.80 12.57 6.87
CA ASP A 434 -16.31 11.45 6.09
C ASP A 434 -15.19 11.02 5.14
N LEU A 435 -14.49 9.93 5.48
CA LEU A 435 -13.34 9.48 4.70
C LEU A 435 -13.76 8.96 3.32
N ALA A 436 -14.94 8.37 3.17
CA ALA A 436 -15.45 7.93 1.88
C ALA A 436 -15.75 9.13 0.96
N ALA A 437 -16.42 10.17 1.48
CA ALA A 437 -16.65 11.39 0.72
C ALA A 437 -15.33 12.12 0.40
N THR A 438 -14.38 12.11 1.34
CA THR A 438 -13.04 12.66 1.15
C THR A 438 -12.27 11.91 0.06
N ASP A 439 -12.31 10.57 0.06
CA ASP A 439 -11.65 9.73 -0.94
C ASP A 439 -12.18 10.01 -2.35
N ILE A 440 -13.51 10.10 -2.50
CA ILE A 440 -14.18 10.47 -3.76
C ILE A 440 -13.68 11.83 -4.25
N LEU A 441 -13.79 12.87 -3.41
CA LEU A 441 -13.40 14.21 -3.81
C LEU A 441 -11.90 14.33 -4.07
N ARG A 442 -11.07 13.60 -3.31
CA ARG A 442 -9.62 13.61 -3.47
C ARG A 442 -9.21 13.10 -4.85
N MET A 443 -9.79 12.02 -5.35
CA MET A 443 -9.48 11.53 -6.70
C MET A 443 -9.87 12.57 -7.77
N ARG A 444 -11.03 13.22 -7.62
CA ARG A 444 -11.48 14.29 -8.52
C ARG A 444 -10.54 15.50 -8.48
N GLU A 445 -10.10 15.90 -7.27
CA GLU A 445 -9.18 17.02 -7.03
C GLU A 445 -7.77 16.78 -7.59
N LEU A 446 -7.27 15.55 -7.49
CA LEU A 446 -5.95 15.13 -8.00
C LEU A 446 -5.94 14.94 -9.52
N GLY A 447 -7.06 15.23 -10.22
CA GLY A 447 -7.16 15.06 -11.67
C GLY A 447 -7.15 13.60 -12.12
N VAL A 448 -7.48 12.65 -11.23
CA VAL A 448 -7.62 11.24 -11.60
C VAL A 448 -8.93 11.06 -12.38
N PRO A 449 -8.90 10.51 -13.61
CA PRO A 449 -10.10 10.33 -14.42
C PRO A 449 -11.18 9.47 -13.77
N ARG A 450 -12.45 9.77 -14.11
CA ARG A 450 -13.62 8.94 -13.78
C ARG A 450 -13.48 7.53 -14.39
N TYR A 451 -14.27 6.57 -13.90
CA TYR A 451 -14.06 5.13 -14.14
C TYR A 451 -13.91 4.75 -15.62
N ASN A 452 -14.83 5.16 -16.49
CA ASN A 452 -14.77 4.78 -17.91
C ASN A 452 -13.57 5.40 -18.65
N GLN A 453 -13.26 6.66 -18.37
CA GLN A 453 -12.07 7.30 -18.94
C GLN A 453 -10.78 6.67 -18.41
N PHE A 454 -10.74 6.33 -17.13
CA PHE A 454 -9.63 5.61 -16.51
C PHE A 454 -9.37 4.28 -17.22
N ARG A 455 -10.43 3.48 -17.45
CA ARG A 455 -10.35 2.21 -18.20
C ARG A 455 -9.77 2.40 -19.60
N ARG A 456 -10.24 3.39 -20.35
CA ARG A 456 -9.71 3.70 -21.69
C ARG A 456 -8.21 3.98 -21.65
N LEU A 457 -7.76 4.76 -20.67
CA LEU A 457 -6.38 5.20 -20.54
C LEU A 457 -5.43 4.08 -20.05
N ILE A 458 -5.92 3.09 -19.30
CA ILE A 458 -5.19 1.84 -18.99
C ILE A 458 -5.44 0.72 -20.02
N HIS A 459 -6.00 1.05 -21.19
CA HIS A 459 -6.16 0.13 -22.32
C HIS A 459 -7.18 -0.99 -22.08
N LEU A 460 -8.16 -0.79 -21.21
CA LEU A 460 -9.35 -1.62 -21.07
C LEU A 460 -10.52 -1.04 -21.89
N ASP A 461 -11.48 -1.89 -22.24
CA ASP A 461 -12.72 -1.43 -22.86
C ASP A 461 -13.60 -0.77 -21.78
N PRO A 462 -14.20 0.41 -22.03
CA PRO A 462 -15.15 1.03 -21.11
C PRO A 462 -16.42 0.18 -21.00
N VAL A 463 -17.12 0.27 -19.86
CA VAL A 463 -18.43 -0.37 -19.70
C VAL A 463 -19.49 0.45 -20.45
N ARG A 464 -20.48 -0.22 -21.05
CA ARG A 464 -21.48 0.40 -21.94
C ARG A 464 -22.81 0.66 -21.27
N SER A 465 -23.10 -0.02 -20.17
CA SER A 465 -24.30 0.18 -19.37
C SER A 465 -24.03 -0.07 -17.89
N PHE A 466 -24.95 0.36 -17.04
CA PHE A 466 -24.86 0.14 -15.60
C PHE A 466 -24.95 -1.36 -15.25
N GLU A 467 -25.68 -2.15 -16.03
CA GLU A 467 -25.79 -3.61 -15.86
C GLU A 467 -24.45 -4.33 -16.15
N GLU A 468 -23.62 -3.80 -17.05
CA GLU A 468 -22.28 -4.35 -17.30
C GLU A 468 -21.31 -4.05 -16.14
N LEU A 469 -21.56 -2.97 -15.39
CA LEU A 469 -20.69 -2.51 -14.31
C LEU A 469 -20.87 -3.30 -13.01
N VAL A 470 -22.00 -3.97 -12.81
CA VAL A 470 -22.37 -4.59 -11.53
C VAL A 470 -22.36 -6.11 -11.62
N PRO A 471 -22.14 -6.84 -10.52
CA PRO A 471 -22.18 -8.29 -10.53
C PRO A 471 -23.62 -8.80 -10.68
N ALA A 472 -23.78 -10.00 -11.23
CA ALA A 472 -25.10 -10.58 -11.47
C ALA A 472 -25.89 -10.84 -10.18
N GLU A 473 -25.17 -10.97 -9.06
CA GLU A 473 -25.71 -11.15 -7.71
C GLU A 473 -26.28 -9.85 -7.12
N HIS A 474 -25.91 -8.69 -7.67
CA HIS A 474 -26.35 -7.36 -7.21
C HIS A 474 -26.89 -6.47 -8.36
N PRO A 475 -27.94 -6.89 -9.08
CA PRO A 475 -28.52 -6.10 -10.16
C PRO A 475 -29.10 -4.76 -9.68
N GLU A 476 -29.47 -4.65 -8.40
CA GLU A 476 -30.01 -3.44 -7.79
C GLU A 476 -29.02 -2.26 -7.82
N TRP A 477 -27.71 -2.52 -7.75
CA TRP A 477 -26.68 -1.48 -7.78
C TRP A 477 -26.71 -0.68 -9.09
N ALA A 478 -27.15 -1.29 -10.20
CA ALA A 478 -27.25 -0.60 -11.49
C ALA A 478 -28.21 0.59 -11.41
N GLU A 479 -29.37 0.44 -10.76
CA GLU A 479 -30.34 1.52 -10.59
C GLU A 479 -29.89 2.57 -9.58
N GLU A 480 -29.21 2.16 -8.51
CA GLU A 480 -28.64 3.08 -7.51
C GLU A 480 -27.60 4.00 -8.14
N ILE A 481 -26.64 3.44 -8.88
CA ILE A 481 -25.62 4.18 -9.62
C ILE A 481 -26.29 5.03 -10.70
N ARG A 482 -27.21 4.47 -11.48
CA ARG A 482 -27.93 5.21 -12.53
C ARG A 482 -28.60 6.45 -11.98
N ARG A 483 -29.34 6.33 -10.86
CA ARG A 483 -30.03 7.45 -10.23
C ARG A 483 -29.03 8.51 -9.76
N LEU A 484 -27.98 8.10 -9.04
CA LEU A 484 -27.05 9.05 -8.44
C LEU A 484 -26.18 9.78 -9.47
N TYR A 485 -25.84 9.12 -10.58
CA TYR A 485 -25.04 9.68 -11.66
C TYR A 485 -25.88 10.22 -12.83
N ASN A 486 -27.16 10.55 -12.59
CA ASN A 486 -28.06 11.16 -13.58
C ASN A 486 -28.14 10.39 -14.91
N ASN A 487 -28.11 9.06 -14.84
CA ASN A 487 -28.11 8.14 -15.98
C ASN A 487 -26.94 8.36 -16.96
N ASP A 488 -25.82 8.91 -16.48
CA ASP A 488 -24.58 9.08 -17.24
C ASP A 488 -23.48 8.15 -16.71
N ILE A 489 -23.20 7.09 -17.47
CA ILE A 489 -22.17 6.09 -17.14
C ILE A 489 -20.75 6.67 -17.15
N GLU A 490 -20.50 7.75 -17.90
CA GLU A 490 -19.18 8.39 -17.97
C GLU A 490 -18.85 9.19 -16.71
N ARG A 491 -19.87 9.54 -15.91
CA ARG A 491 -19.73 10.31 -14.67
C ARG A 491 -19.39 9.46 -13.44
N VAL A 492 -19.48 8.13 -13.55
CA VAL A 492 -19.22 7.21 -12.44
C VAL A 492 -17.81 7.42 -11.88
N ASP A 493 -17.71 7.70 -10.59
CA ASP A 493 -16.43 7.85 -9.89
C ASP A 493 -15.58 6.58 -10.02
N LEU A 494 -14.26 6.75 -10.12
CA LEU A 494 -13.33 5.64 -10.21
C LEU A 494 -13.58 4.61 -9.10
N MET A 495 -13.59 5.03 -7.84
CA MET A 495 -13.79 4.15 -6.68
C MET A 495 -15.12 3.40 -6.70
N VAL A 496 -16.23 4.06 -7.11
CA VAL A 496 -17.52 3.40 -7.27
C VAL A 496 -17.43 2.30 -8.33
N GLY A 497 -16.81 2.60 -9.47
CA GLY A 497 -16.60 1.60 -10.52
C GLY A 497 -15.68 0.46 -10.07
N LEU A 498 -14.59 0.74 -9.36
CA LEU A 498 -13.68 -0.30 -8.83
C LEU A 498 -14.40 -1.25 -7.85
N PHE A 499 -15.35 -0.75 -7.08
CA PHE A 499 -16.07 -1.54 -6.08
C PHE A 499 -17.28 -2.28 -6.66
N ALA A 500 -17.92 -1.71 -7.68
CA ALA A 500 -19.01 -2.34 -8.42
C ALA A 500 -18.53 -3.43 -9.39
N GLU A 501 -17.33 -3.29 -9.97
CA GLU A 501 -16.85 -4.16 -11.05
C GLU A 501 -16.88 -5.66 -10.69
N PRO A 502 -17.46 -6.52 -11.55
CA PRO A 502 -17.37 -7.97 -11.42
C PRO A 502 -15.92 -8.44 -11.41
N LYS A 503 -15.52 -9.13 -10.36
CA LYS A 503 -14.13 -9.52 -10.13
C LYS A 503 -13.81 -10.87 -10.80
N PRO A 504 -12.60 -11.05 -11.37
CA PRO A 504 -12.12 -12.38 -11.70
C PRO A 504 -12.17 -13.32 -10.49
N GLN A 505 -12.33 -14.63 -10.72
CA GLN A 505 -12.33 -15.59 -9.63
C GLN A 505 -11.02 -15.52 -8.83
N GLY A 506 -11.14 -15.43 -7.49
CA GLY A 506 -10.01 -15.33 -6.56
C GLY A 506 -9.45 -13.93 -6.39
N PHE A 507 -10.05 -12.89 -6.99
CA PHE A 507 -9.61 -11.51 -6.80
C PHE A 507 -10.36 -10.82 -5.67
N GLY A 508 -9.60 -10.14 -4.81
CA GLY A 508 -10.11 -9.26 -3.78
C GLY A 508 -10.48 -7.86 -4.28
N PHE A 509 -9.96 -7.43 -5.43
CA PHE A 509 -10.23 -6.12 -6.05
C PHE A 509 -10.50 -6.25 -7.56
N SER A 510 -10.88 -5.16 -8.21
CA SER A 510 -11.28 -5.14 -9.62
C SER A 510 -10.15 -5.44 -10.61
N ASN A 511 -10.50 -5.90 -11.82
CA ASN A 511 -9.52 -6.07 -12.89
C ASN A 511 -8.98 -4.71 -13.38
N THR A 512 -9.76 -3.63 -13.26
CA THR A 512 -9.27 -2.25 -13.47
C THR A 512 -8.12 -1.89 -12.52
N ALA A 513 -8.27 -2.11 -11.21
CA ALA A 513 -7.20 -1.87 -10.25
C ALA A 513 -5.99 -2.77 -10.51
N PHE A 514 -6.23 -4.04 -10.87
CA PHE A 514 -5.17 -4.97 -11.22
C PHE A 514 -4.31 -4.49 -12.40
N HIS A 515 -4.90 -3.87 -13.42
CA HIS A 515 -4.15 -3.33 -14.56
C HIS A 515 -3.14 -2.26 -14.15
N VAL A 516 -3.46 -1.44 -13.15
CA VAL A 516 -2.48 -0.52 -12.56
C VAL A 516 -1.34 -1.32 -11.91
N PHE A 517 -1.67 -2.34 -11.11
CA PHE A 517 -0.67 -3.14 -10.40
C PHE A 517 0.24 -3.97 -11.30
N ILE A 518 -0.23 -4.43 -12.48
CA ILE A 518 0.60 -5.10 -13.48
C ILE A 518 1.83 -4.24 -13.85
N LEU A 519 1.66 -2.92 -13.88
CA LEU A 519 2.74 -1.97 -14.16
C LEU A 519 3.48 -1.54 -12.89
N THR A 520 2.73 -1.07 -11.88
CA THR A 520 3.33 -0.34 -10.76
C THR A 520 4.03 -1.26 -9.76
N ALA A 521 3.54 -2.48 -9.53
CA ALA A 521 4.14 -3.37 -8.54
C ALA A 521 5.53 -3.87 -8.97
N PRO A 522 5.73 -4.44 -10.18
CA PRO A 522 7.08 -4.75 -10.69
C PRO A 522 7.99 -3.53 -10.76
N ARG A 523 7.45 -2.36 -11.08
CA ARG A 523 8.22 -1.11 -11.19
C ARG A 523 8.91 -0.73 -9.87
N ARG A 524 8.27 -0.95 -8.71
CA ARG A 524 8.88 -0.68 -7.39
C ARG A 524 10.18 -1.45 -7.17
N LEU A 525 10.24 -2.69 -7.64
CA LEU A 525 11.45 -3.51 -7.57
C LEU A 525 12.43 -3.12 -8.67
N LYS A 526 11.95 -3.03 -9.91
CA LYS A 526 12.82 -2.87 -11.09
C LYS A 526 13.55 -1.53 -11.17
N SER A 527 12.97 -0.49 -10.57
CA SER A 527 13.55 0.86 -10.54
C SER A 527 14.45 1.14 -9.34
N ASP A 528 14.58 0.23 -8.39
CA ASP A 528 15.35 0.47 -7.16
C ASP A 528 16.64 -0.34 -7.20
N ARG A 529 17.79 0.33 -7.11
CA ARG A 529 19.09 -0.35 -7.24
C ARG A 529 19.29 -1.43 -6.18
N PHE A 530 18.74 -1.25 -4.99
CA PHE A 530 18.89 -2.22 -3.89
C PHE A 530 18.07 -3.49 -4.11
N PHE A 531 17.08 -3.50 -5.01
CA PHE A 531 16.46 -4.75 -5.50
C PHE A 531 17.06 -5.23 -6.82
N THR A 532 17.93 -4.47 -7.45
CA THR A 532 18.49 -4.74 -8.78
C THR A 532 20.00 -4.81 -8.72
N ASN A 533 20.73 -3.82 -9.23
CA ASN A 533 22.19 -3.85 -9.34
C ASN A 533 22.92 -4.11 -8.01
N ASP A 534 22.38 -3.62 -6.90
CA ASP A 534 22.96 -3.71 -5.56
C ASP A 534 22.35 -4.83 -4.71
N PHE A 535 21.49 -5.69 -5.27
CA PHE A 535 20.97 -6.87 -4.59
C PHE A 535 22.02 -8.02 -4.62
N THR A 536 23.18 -7.75 -4.02
CA THR A 536 24.35 -8.64 -4.06
C THR A 536 24.90 -8.92 -2.66
N PRO A 537 25.67 -10.01 -2.48
CA PRO A 537 26.30 -10.33 -1.19
C PRO A 537 27.25 -9.23 -0.69
N GLU A 538 27.85 -8.42 -1.56
CA GLU A 538 28.76 -7.33 -1.18
C GLU A 538 28.02 -6.19 -0.46
N ILE A 539 26.76 -5.95 -0.84
CA ILE A 539 25.92 -4.89 -0.26
C ILE A 539 25.09 -5.44 0.89
N TYR A 540 24.47 -6.60 0.71
CA TYR A 540 23.53 -7.20 1.67
C TYR A 540 24.18 -8.13 2.70
N THR A 541 25.43 -8.56 2.48
CA THR A 541 26.03 -9.78 3.05
C THR A 541 25.38 -11.06 2.52
N ARG A 542 26.14 -12.17 2.49
CA ARG A 542 25.58 -13.50 2.20
C ARG A 542 24.48 -13.87 3.19
N THR A 543 24.76 -13.65 4.47
CA THR A 543 23.81 -13.88 5.56
C THR A 543 22.52 -13.09 5.41
N GLY A 544 22.61 -11.84 4.94
CA GLY A 544 21.43 -11.01 4.68
C GLY A 544 20.57 -11.54 3.54
N LEU A 545 21.18 -11.94 2.43
CA LEU A 545 20.45 -12.56 1.33
C LEU A 545 19.83 -13.91 1.74
N GLU A 546 20.54 -14.73 2.52
CA GLU A 546 20.01 -15.97 3.08
C GLU A 546 18.85 -15.72 4.06
N TRP A 547 18.91 -14.64 4.84
CA TRP A 547 17.81 -14.22 5.71
C TRP A 547 16.56 -13.91 4.87
N ILE A 548 16.68 -13.14 3.79
CA ILE A 548 15.57 -12.84 2.89
C ILE A 548 15.04 -14.13 2.24
N ALA A 549 15.94 -14.98 1.73
CA ALA A 549 15.56 -16.21 1.02
C ALA A 549 14.79 -17.21 1.91
N ASN A 550 15.21 -17.36 3.17
CA ASN A 550 14.70 -18.41 4.06
C ASN A 550 13.52 -17.98 4.94
N ASN A 551 13.10 -16.71 4.86
CA ASN A 551 12.02 -16.20 5.69
C ASN A 551 10.76 -15.83 4.90
N SER A 552 9.63 -15.93 5.60
CA SER A 552 8.27 -15.61 5.19
C SER A 552 7.55 -14.87 6.32
N MET A 553 6.34 -14.37 6.09
CA MET A 553 5.56 -13.75 7.16
C MET A 553 5.33 -14.73 8.33
N ALA A 554 5.09 -16.00 8.02
CA ALA A 554 4.93 -17.04 9.05
C ALA A 554 6.22 -17.26 9.86
N THR A 555 7.40 -17.26 9.23
CA THR A 555 8.65 -17.44 9.99
C THR A 555 8.97 -16.24 10.87
N VAL A 556 8.67 -15.02 10.41
CA VAL A 556 8.82 -13.79 11.20
C VAL A 556 7.90 -13.83 12.41
N LEU A 557 6.61 -14.14 12.22
CA LEU A 557 5.65 -14.31 13.32
C LEU A 557 6.11 -15.37 14.33
N LEU A 558 6.56 -16.53 13.85
CA LEU A 558 6.97 -17.64 14.73
C LEU A 558 8.34 -17.45 15.39
N ARG A 559 9.19 -16.56 14.87
CA ARG A 559 10.45 -16.15 15.52
C ARG A 559 10.16 -15.37 16.79
N HIS A 560 9.21 -14.44 16.72
CA HIS A 560 8.90 -13.51 17.82
C HIS A 560 7.76 -14.03 18.71
N PHE A 561 6.82 -14.81 18.18
CA PHE A 561 5.64 -15.31 18.88
C PHE A 561 5.44 -16.83 18.64
N PRO A 562 6.28 -17.70 19.24
CA PRO A 562 6.21 -19.14 19.04
C PRO A 562 4.90 -19.79 19.51
N SER A 563 4.12 -19.12 20.36
CA SER A 563 2.77 -19.56 20.76
C SER A 563 1.79 -19.64 19.59
N LEU A 564 2.06 -18.97 18.46
CA LEU A 564 1.22 -19.01 17.26
C LEU A 564 1.37 -20.29 16.43
N ARG A 565 2.31 -21.18 16.77
CA ARG A 565 2.57 -22.44 16.04
C ARG A 565 1.31 -23.28 15.79
N PRO A 566 0.38 -23.47 16.74
CA PRO A 566 -0.82 -24.27 16.50
C PRO A 566 -1.73 -23.66 15.43
N ALA A 567 -1.98 -22.35 15.49
CA ALA A 567 -2.86 -21.64 14.54
C ALA A 567 -2.29 -21.58 13.11
N LEU A 568 -0.96 -21.48 13.00
CA LEU A 568 -0.22 -21.45 11.73
C LEU A 568 0.12 -22.85 11.19
N ARG A 569 -0.24 -23.94 11.89
CA ARG A 569 0.11 -25.30 11.47
C ARG A 569 -0.47 -25.62 10.09
N GLY A 570 0.41 -26.01 9.16
CA GLY A 570 0.03 -26.36 7.80
C GLY A 570 -0.35 -25.17 6.90
N ARG A 571 -0.18 -23.94 7.38
CA ARG A 571 -0.37 -22.73 6.57
C ARG A 571 0.93 -22.34 5.89
N THR A 572 0.88 -22.15 4.59
CA THR A 572 2.03 -21.71 3.77
C THR A 572 2.05 -20.19 3.58
N ASN A 573 0.95 -19.50 3.87
CA ASN A 573 0.79 -18.06 3.74
C ASN A 573 0.08 -17.53 4.99
N ALA A 574 0.68 -16.55 5.67
CA ALA A 574 0.13 -16.03 6.92
C ALA A 574 -1.07 -15.09 6.75
N PHE A 575 -1.38 -14.65 5.52
CA PHE A 575 -2.49 -13.73 5.23
C PHE A 575 -3.81 -14.44 4.92
N VAL A 576 -3.82 -15.77 4.80
CA VAL A 576 -5.06 -16.56 4.70
C VAL A 576 -5.63 -16.84 6.09
N PRO A 577 -6.94 -17.11 6.24
CA PRO A 577 -7.53 -17.42 7.54
C PRO A 577 -6.85 -18.58 8.28
N TRP A 578 -6.50 -18.35 9.54
CA TRP A 578 -5.91 -19.33 10.44
C TRP A 578 -6.99 -20.24 11.03
N ALA A 579 -6.59 -21.44 11.44
CA ALA A 579 -7.49 -22.29 12.21
C ALA A 579 -7.59 -21.76 13.65
N ARG A 580 -8.81 -21.67 14.19
CA ARG A 580 -9.00 -21.40 15.62
C ARG A 580 -8.48 -22.58 16.43
N THR A 581 -7.77 -22.29 17.52
CA THR A 581 -7.25 -23.30 18.44
C THR A 581 -8.37 -23.76 19.37
N SER A 582 -9.26 -24.62 18.88
CA SER A 582 -10.25 -25.28 19.75
C SER A 582 -9.53 -26.24 20.71
N VAL A 583 -9.89 -26.17 21.99
CA VAL A 583 -9.63 -27.26 22.95
C VAL A 583 -10.51 -28.46 22.63
#